data_AF-A0A413ZAI2-F1
#
_entry.id   AF-A0A413ZAI2-F1
#
_cell.length_a   1.000
_cell.length_b   1.000
_cell.length_c   1.000
_cell.angle_alpha   90.00
_cell.angle_beta   90.00
_cell.angle_gamma   90.00
#
_symmetry.space_group_name_H-M   'P 1'
#
loop_
_entity.id
_entity.type
_entity.pdbx_description
1 polymer ?
#
loop_
_entity_poly.entity_id
_entity_poly.type
_entity_poly.pdbx_seq_one_letter_code
_entity_poly.pdbx_strand_id
1 'polypeptide(L)'
;MMKEKQKVEDRINDLQSQIDVLPSGTFFCTRNNKYYKWYYTDKGKTKYIPKSERKLAEQLVKRKYLESRLRKLKQEEKRIDIYLKQYSLDEFSSYHVEEHPELQKLLSGVYVPLKQELDEWVNASYTNNPKEPQKLIHKTIPGILVRSKSEALIINALFEHKIPFRYECLLQIQNVSIYPDFTIRHPVTGEVYYWEHFGMMDNENYAHNVYSKLQL
;
A
#
# COMPACT_ATOMS: atom_id res chain seq x y z
N MET A 1 7.95 0.17 -1.18
CA MET A 1 9.39 0.51 -1.09
C MET A 1 10.22 0.11 -2.31
N MET A 2 10.19 -1.12 -2.84
CA MET A 2 10.96 -1.44 -4.08
C MET A 2 10.57 -0.56 -5.28
N LYS A 3 9.28 -0.26 -5.46
CA LYS A 3 8.80 0.70 -6.48
C LYS A 3 9.32 2.13 -6.27
N GLU A 4 9.59 2.53 -5.04
CA GLU A 4 10.12 3.87 -4.73
C GLU A 4 11.63 3.93 -4.99
N LYS A 5 12.35 2.87 -4.64
CA LYS A 5 13.77 2.72 -4.98
C LYS A 5 13.99 2.87 -6.49
N GLN A 6 13.22 2.14 -7.31
CA GLN A 6 13.31 2.23 -8.77
C GLN A 6 13.10 3.65 -9.28
N LYS A 7 12.09 4.37 -8.76
CA LYS A 7 11.83 5.77 -9.15
C LYS A 7 12.99 6.71 -8.80
N VAL A 8 13.69 6.45 -7.69
CA VAL A 8 14.87 7.25 -7.30
C VAL A 8 16.04 6.95 -8.23
N GLU A 9 16.29 5.68 -8.54
CA GLU A 9 17.33 5.25 -9.51
C GLU A 9 17.10 5.86 -10.89
N ASP A 10 15.87 5.82 -11.41
CA ASP A 10 15.52 6.40 -12.71
C ASP A 10 15.80 7.91 -12.76
N ARG A 11 15.47 8.64 -11.67
CA ARG A 11 15.76 10.07 -11.54
C ARG A 11 17.25 10.37 -11.42
N ILE A 12 18.00 9.51 -10.75
CA ILE A 12 19.47 9.61 -10.66
C ILE A 12 20.08 9.48 -12.05
N ASN A 13 19.63 8.48 -12.82
CA ASN A 13 20.10 8.22 -14.18
C ASN A 13 19.78 9.39 -15.13
N ASP A 14 18.54 9.90 -15.11
CA ASP A 14 18.14 11.07 -15.89
C ASP A 14 18.99 12.31 -15.56
N LEU A 15 19.17 12.62 -14.26
CA LEU A 15 20.02 13.73 -13.85
C LEU A 15 21.47 13.55 -14.28
N GLN A 16 22.01 12.33 -14.22
CA GLN A 16 23.37 12.04 -14.67
C GLN A 16 23.52 12.30 -16.17
N SER A 17 22.59 11.80 -16.99
CA SER A 17 22.58 12.05 -18.44
C SER A 17 22.51 13.55 -18.78
N GLN A 18 21.72 14.33 -18.02
CA GLN A 18 21.66 15.78 -18.18
C GLN A 18 22.95 16.51 -17.75
N ILE A 19 23.69 15.97 -16.78
CA ILE A 19 24.97 16.54 -16.32
C ILE A 19 26.09 16.24 -17.32
N ASP A 20 26.08 15.05 -17.93
CA ASP A 20 27.15 14.58 -18.80
C ASP A 20 27.25 15.39 -20.11
N VAL A 21 26.14 15.98 -20.56
CA VAL A 21 26.10 16.88 -21.73
C VAL A 21 26.50 18.33 -21.41
N LEU A 22 26.72 18.68 -20.14
CA LEU A 22 27.07 20.04 -19.72
C LEU A 22 28.59 20.23 -19.57
N PRO A 23 29.11 21.44 -19.86
CA PRO A 23 30.53 21.74 -19.75
C PRO A 23 31.05 21.44 -18.35
N SER A 24 32.24 20.84 -18.29
CA SER A 24 32.91 20.53 -17.03
C SER A 24 33.39 21.81 -16.32
N GLY A 25 33.43 21.75 -14.98
CA GLY A 25 33.94 22.82 -14.14
C GLY A 25 32.91 23.36 -13.16
N THR A 26 33.40 24.01 -12.11
CA THR A 26 32.57 24.55 -11.02
C THR A 26 32.44 26.05 -11.15
N PHE A 27 31.22 26.53 -11.37
CA PHE A 27 30.91 27.96 -11.38
C PHE A 27 30.91 28.57 -9.97
N PHE A 28 31.47 29.79 -9.88
CA PHE A 28 31.31 30.66 -8.72
C PHE A 28 31.33 32.14 -9.15
N CYS A 29 30.72 32.98 -8.32
CA CYS A 29 30.72 34.43 -8.52
C CYS A 29 31.38 35.12 -7.33
N THR A 30 32.08 36.21 -7.61
CA THR A 30 32.66 37.07 -6.58
C THR A 30 32.14 38.49 -6.77
N ARG A 31 31.96 39.21 -5.68
CA ARG A 31 31.53 40.61 -5.72
C ARG A 31 32.76 41.52 -5.67
N ASN A 32 32.84 42.46 -6.59
CA ASN A 32 33.84 43.53 -6.57
C ASN A 32 33.12 44.88 -6.51
N ASN A 33 33.05 45.47 -5.32
CA ASN A 33 32.26 46.66 -5.00
C ASN A 33 30.81 46.60 -5.53
N LYS A 34 30.56 47.21 -6.71
CA LYS A 34 29.25 47.35 -7.35
C LYS A 34 28.90 46.23 -8.35
N TYR A 35 29.87 45.42 -8.79
CA TYR A 35 29.66 44.44 -9.86
C TYR A 35 30.02 43.01 -9.43
N TYR A 36 29.33 42.03 -10.02
CA TYR A 36 29.65 40.62 -9.86
C TYR A 36 30.52 40.11 -11.01
N LYS A 37 31.66 39.52 -10.68
CA LYS A 37 32.53 38.81 -11.62
C LYS A 37 32.18 37.31 -11.60
N TRP A 38 32.27 36.68 -12.76
CA TRP A 38 31.99 35.25 -12.93
C TRP A 38 33.29 34.50 -13.18
N TYR A 39 33.42 33.35 -12.54
CA TYR A 39 34.57 32.47 -12.68
C TYR A 39 34.11 31.02 -12.74
N TYR A 40 34.95 30.18 -13.31
CA TYR A 40 34.83 28.74 -13.15
C TYR A 40 36.19 28.10 -12.90
N THR A 41 36.20 27.02 -12.13
CA THR A 41 37.38 26.18 -11.93
C THR A 41 37.18 24.88 -12.68
N ASP A 42 38.11 24.56 -13.57
CA ASP A 42 38.17 23.26 -14.27
C ASP A 42 39.57 22.67 -14.11
N LYS A 43 39.65 21.40 -13.71
CA LYS A 43 40.91 20.67 -13.45
C LYS A 43 41.93 21.48 -12.63
N GLY A 44 41.46 22.17 -11.59
CA GLY A 44 42.29 22.97 -10.69
C GLY A 44 42.70 24.35 -11.21
N LYS A 45 42.32 24.74 -12.44
CA LYS A 45 42.59 26.06 -13.01
C LYS A 45 41.33 26.93 -13.00
N THR A 46 41.45 28.13 -12.44
CA THR A 46 40.37 29.11 -12.40
C THR A 46 40.46 30.05 -13.59
N LYS A 47 39.33 30.25 -14.29
CA LYS A 47 39.21 31.13 -15.44
C LYS A 47 38.07 32.13 -15.23
N TYR A 48 38.30 33.37 -15.66
CA TYR A 48 37.28 34.42 -15.67
C TYR A 48 36.31 34.20 -16.83
N ILE A 49 35.01 34.43 -16.60
CA ILE A 49 33.97 34.38 -17.63
C ILE A 49 33.50 35.83 -17.89
N PRO A 50 33.77 36.40 -19.07
CA PRO A 50 33.25 37.70 -19.44
C PRO A 50 31.73 37.65 -19.61
N LYS A 51 31.05 38.79 -19.44
CA LYS A 51 29.57 38.87 -19.53
C LYS A 51 29.02 38.51 -20.92
N SER A 52 29.85 38.65 -21.97
CA SER A 52 29.55 38.20 -23.33
C SER A 52 29.37 36.69 -23.42
N GLU A 53 30.08 35.91 -22.59
CA GLU A 53 29.99 34.44 -22.51
C GLU A 53 28.89 33.97 -21.55
N ARG A 54 27.76 34.68 -21.51
CA ARG A 54 26.63 34.39 -20.61
C ARG A 54 26.11 32.95 -20.76
N LYS A 55 26.05 32.42 -21.99
CA LYS A 55 25.59 31.04 -22.25
C LYS A 55 26.44 30.00 -21.52
N LEU A 56 27.76 30.17 -21.49
CA LEU A 56 28.67 29.29 -20.76
C LEU A 56 28.41 29.36 -19.25
N ALA A 57 28.25 30.57 -18.71
CA ALA A 57 27.92 30.75 -17.30
C ALA A 57 26.59 30.07 -16.92
N GLU A 58 25.55 30.20 -17.75
CA GLU A 58 24.25 29.55 -17.54
C GLU A 58 24.36 28.02 -17.54
N GLN A 59 25.12 27.45 -18.47
CA GLN A 59 25.38 26.00 -18.53
C GLN A 59 26.13 25.49 -17.29
N LEU A 60 27.15 26.21 -16.82
CA LEU A 60 27.92 25.82 -15.63
C LEU A 60 27.11 25.98 -14.33
N VAL A 61 26.26 27.00 -14.23
CA VAL A 61 25.30 27.15 -13.12
C VAL A 61 24.28 26.01 -13.14
N LYS A 62 23.73 25.68 -14.31
CA LYS A 62 22.83 24.53 -14.48
C LYS A 62 23.49 23.24 -14.01
N ARG A 63 24.74 22.99 -14.42
CA ARG A 63 25.53 21.82 -13.98
C ARG A 63 25.64 21.78 -12.45
N LYS A 64 26.08 22.88 -11.83
CA LYS A 64 26.23 22.98 -10.36
C LYS A 64 24.91 22.68 -9.62
N TYR A 65 23.80 23.17 -10.14
CA TYR A 65 22.47 22.91 -9.58
C TYR A 65 22.08 21.42 -9.70
N LEU A 66 22.23 20.83 -10.88
CA LEU A 66 21.92 19.42 -11.11
C LEU A 66 22.81 18.49 -10.26
N GLU A 67 24.12 18.78 -10.15
CA GLU A 67 25.04 18.03 -9.28
C GLU A 67 24.66 18.13 -7.79
N SER A 68 24.13 19.28 -7.35
CA SER A 68 23.59 19.41 -5.99
C SER A 68 22.34 18.57 -5.79
N ARG A 69 21.46 18.49 -6.79
CA ARG A 69 20.22 17.70 -6.74
C ARG A 69 20.54 16.20 -6.77
N LEU A 70 21.45 15.78 -7.64
CA LEU A 70 21.95 14.41 -7.73
C LEU A 70 22.52 13.93 -6.39
N ARG A 71 23.31 14.77 -5.70
CA ARG A 71 23.82 14.45 -4.36
C ARG A 71 22.72 14.19 -3.33
N LYS A 72 21.62 14.96 -3.37
CA LYS A 72 20.48 14.73 -2.47
C LYS A 72 19.79 13.39 -2.78
N LEU A 73 19.56 13.08 -4.05
CA LEU A 73 18.93 11.80 -4.44
C LEU A 73 19.80 10.59 -4.08
N LYS A 74 21.12 10.66 -4.28
CA LYS A 74 22.04 9.57 -3.86
C LYS A 74 22.04 9.35 -2.34
N GLN A 75 21.83 10.41 -1.55
CA GLN A 75 21.68 10.26 -0.10
C GLN A 75 20.34 9.61 0.28
N GLU A 76 19.28 9.92 -0.46
CA GLU A 76 17.96 9.29 -0.29
C GLU A 76 18.00 7.80 -0.65
N GLU A 77 18.58 7.44 -1.79
CA GLU A 77 18.84 6.06 -2.20
C GLU A 77 19.58 5.26 -1.12
N LYS A 78 20.67 5.81 -0.59
CA LYS A 78 21.44 5.18 0.49
C LYS A 78 20.61 4.93 1.76
N ARG A 79 19.67 5.83 2.09
CA ARG A 79 18.77 5.65 3.25
C ARG A 79 17.76 4.54 2.99
N ILE A 80 17.22 4.46 1.78
CA ILE A 80 16.31 3.39 1.37
C ILE A 80 17.03 2.04 1.45
N ASP A 81 18.27 1.96 0.99
CA ASP A 81 19.08 0.73 1.08
C ASP A 81 19.33 0.29 2.52
N ILE A 82 19.67 1.22 3.40
CA ILE A 82 19.84 0.92 4.84
C ILE A 82 18.54 0.39 5.43
N TYR A 83 17.42 1.03 5.14
CA TYR A 83 16.11 0.59 5.61
C TYR A 83 15.76 -0.82 5.10
N LEU A 84 15.92 -1.08 3.81
CA LEU A 84 15.63 -2.39 3.23
C LEU A 84 16.50 -3.49 3.84
N LYS A 85 17.78 -3.19 4.13
CA LYS A 85 18.68 -4.11 4.82
C LYS A 85 18.22 -4.38 6.25
N GLN A 86 17.82 -3.35 7.01
CA GLN A 86 17.29 -3.52 8.37
C GLN A 86 15.99 -4.32 8.36
N TYR A 87 15.06 -4.00 7.45
CA TYR A 87 13.81 -4.73 7.29
C TYR A 87 14.04 -6.22 7.06
N SER A 88 14.99 -6.59 6.20
CA SER A 88 15.34 -8.01 5.97
C SER A 88 15.93 -8.73 7.19
N LEU A 89 16.59 -7.99 8.10
CA LEU A 89 17.13 -8.55 9.34
C LEU A 89 16.05 -8.71 10.41
N ASP A 90 15.14 -7.73 10.51
CA ASP A 90 14.02 -7.76 11.44
C ASP A 90 13.01 -8.86 11.10
N GLU A 91 12.70 -9.06 9.81
CA GLU A 91 11.90 -10.22 9.35
C GLU A 91 12.51 -11.52 9.89
N PHE A 92 13.82 -11.73 9.67
CA PHE A 92 14.53 -12.94 10.11
C PHE A 92 14.47 -13.19 11.62
N SER A 93 14.42 -12.14 12.43
CA SER A 93 14.37 -12.26 13.90
C SER A 93 12.99 -12.69 14.43
N SER A 94 11.90 -12.34 13.73
CA SER A 94 10.52 -12.68 14.14
C SER A 94 10.14 -14.13 13.80
N TYR A 95 10.60 -14.66 12.67
CA TYR A 95 10.31 -16.04 12.23
C TYR A 95 10.83 -17.12 13.19
N HIS A 96 11.92 -16.86 13.93
CA HIS A 96 12.50 -17.85 14.84
C HIS A 96 11.60 -18.23 16.03
N VAL A 97 10.69 -17.34 16.43
CA VAL A 97 9.76 -17.58 17.52
C VAL A 97 8.50 -18.28 17.01
N GLU A 98 8.02 -17.89 15.82
CA GLU A 98 6.82 -18.44 15.22
C GLU A 98 7.02 -19.82 14.58
N GLU A 99 8.22 -20.23 14.17
CA GLU A 99 8.45 -21.53 13.51
C GLU A 99 9.05 -22.61 14.43
N HIS A 100 9.53 -22.26 15.64
CA HIS A 100 10.14 -23.23 16.54
C HIS A 100 9.06 -24.04 17.29
N PRO A 101 9.02 -25.39 17.17
CA PRO A 101 7.91 -26.20 17.68
C PRO A 101 7.64 -26.06 19.19
N GLU A 102 8.69 -25.92 20.00
CA GLU A 102 8.54 -25.72 21.45
C GLU A 102 8.08 -24.29 21.80
N LEU A 103 8.47 -23.28 21.02
CA LEU A 103 8.03 -21.91 21.26
C LEU A 103 6.59 -21.72 20.79
N GLN A 104 6.17 -22.36 19.68
CA GLN A 104 4.77 -22.42 19.27
C GLN A 104 3.85 -23.02 20.34
N LYS A 105 4.27 -24.10 21.02
CA LYS A 105 3.49 -24.69 22.13
C LYS A 105 3.35 -23.75 23.33
N LEU A 106 4.35 -22.93 23.60
CA LEU A 106 4.31 -21.94 24.69
C LEU A 106 3.55 -20.67 24.28
N LEU A 107 3.63 -20.29 23.00
CA LEU A 107 2.90 -19.16 22.42
C LEU A 107 1.41 -19.46 22.30
N SER A 108 0.99 -20.66 21.95
CA SER A 108 -0.43 -20.99 21.76
C SER A 108 -1.29 -20.79 23.02
N GLY A 109 -0.68 -20.73 24.21
CA GLY A 109 -1.36 -20.37 25.46
C GLY A 109 -1.54 -18.86 25.69
N VAL A 110 -0.89 -18.00 24.91
CA VAL A 110 -0.82 -16.54 25.12
C VAL A 110 -1.12 -15.73 23.85
N TYR A 111 -0.90 -16.31 22.67
CA TYR A 111 -0.97 -15.68 21.36
C TYR A 111 -1.43 -16.70 20.31
N VAL A 112 -2.54 -16.40 19.63
CA VAL A 112 -2.98 -17.14 18.44
C VAL A 112 -2.58 -16.28 17.23
N PRO A 113 -1.77 -16.79 16.29
CA PRO A 113 -1.47 -16.06 15.07
C PRO A 113 -2.78 -15.69 14.35
N LEU A 114 -2.92 -14.42 13.93
CA LEU A 114 -4.16 -13.92 13.32
C LEU A 114 -4.65 -14.81 12.17
N LYS A 115 -3.74 -15.38 11.38
CA LYS A 115 -4.10 -16.31 10.30
C LYS A 115 -4.84 -17.56 10.82
N GLN A 116 -4.34 -18.16 11.90
CA GLN A 116 -4.99 -19.31 12.53
C GLN A 116 -6.33 -18.89 13.14
N GLU A 117 -6.40 -17.75 13.81
CA GLU A 117 -7.66 -17.20 14.35
C GLU A 117 -8.71 -17.00 13.24
N LEU A 118 -8.30 -16.46 12.08
CA LEU A 118 -9.16 -16.26 10.92
C LEU A 118 -9.62 -17.58 10.31
N ASP A 119 -8.73 -18.56 10.18
CA ASP A 119 -9.06 -19.89 9.67
C ASP A 119 -10.03 -20.62 10.61
N GLU A 120 -9.79 -20.57 11.93
CA GLU A 120 -10.70 -21.10 12.95
C GLU A 120 -12.05 -20.37 12.89
N TRP A 121 -12.05 -19.05 12.74
CA TRP A 121 -13.26 -18.26 12.62
C TRP A 121 -14.06 -18.60 11.35
N VAL A 122 -13.43 -18.79 10.19
CA VAL A 122 -14.15 -19.19 8.97
C VAL A 122 -14.80 -20.56 9.12
N ASN A 123 -14.10 -21.51 9.76
CA ASN A 123 -14.56 -22.90 9.89
C ASN A 123 -15.47 -23.16 11.10
N ALA A 124 -15.47 -22.28 12.10
CA ALA A 124 -16.33 -22.40 13.27
C ALA A 124 -17.81 -22.28 12.89
N SER A 125 -18.67 -23.07 13.53
CA SER A 125 -20.12 -22.98 13.35
C SER A 125 -20.64 -21.60 13.77
N TYR A 126 -21.59 -21.07 13.01
CA TYR A 126 -22.24 -19.80 13.29
C TYR A 126 -23.73 -19.86 12.92
N THR A 127 -24.49 -18.89 13.43
CA THR A 127 -25.93 -18.80 13.15
C THR A 127 -26.15 -18.05 11.84
N ASN A 128 -26.66 -18.75 10.83
CA ASN A 128 -27.07 -18.17 9.56
C ASN A 128 -28.50 -17.62 9.62
N ASN A 129 -28.86 -16.76 8.67
CA ASN A 129 -30.21 -16.24 8.53
C ASN A 129 -31.23 -17.34 8.20
N PRO A 130 -32.22 -17.60 9.09
CA PRO A 130 -33.21 -18.66 8.87
C PRO A 130 -34.31 -18.26 7.87
N LYS A 131 -34.31 -17.03 7.36
CA LYS A 131 -35.36 -16.53 6.45
C LYS A 131 -35.27 -17.19 5.08
N GLU A 132 -36.43 -17.64 4.60
CA GLU A 132 -36.67 -18.16 3.25
C GLU A 132 -35.59 -19.14 2.74
N PRO A 133 -35.34 -20.26 3.45
CA PRO A 133 -34.29 -21.21 3.09
C PRO A 133 -34.49 -21.79 1.67
N GLN A 134 -35.73 -21.85 1.18
CA GLN A 134 -36.06 -22.28 -0.17
C GLN A 134 -35.43 -21.41 -1.28
N LYS A 135 -34.99 -20.18 -0.97
CA LYS A 135 -34.34 -19.28 -1.93
C LYS A 135 -32.83 -19.52 -2.07
N LEU A 136 -32.22 -20.35 -1.21
CA LEU A 136 -30.79 -20.69 -1.26
C LEU A 136 -30.51 -21.71 -2.38
N ILE A 137 -30.56 -21.26 -3.63
CA ILE A 137 -30.50 -22.13 -4.82
C ILE A 137 -29.18 -22.00 -5.60
N HIS A 138 -28.45 -20.90 -5.41
CA HIS A 138 -27.26 -20.63 -6.21
C HIS A 138 -26.03 -21.23 -5.53
N LYS A 139 -25.43 -22.25 -6.15
CA LYS A 139 -24.23 -22.90 -5.64
C LYS A 139 -22.96 -22.12 -6.01
N THR A 140 -22.10 -21.92 -5.03
CA THR A 140 -20.79 -21.25 -5.18
C THR A 140 -19.64 -22.26 -5.27
N ILE A 141 -18.44 -21.80 -5.64
CA ILE A 141 -17.21 -22.61 -5.68
C ILE A 141 -16.91 -23.28 -4.33
N PRO A 142 -16.95 -22.58 -3.18
CA PRO A 142 -16.77 -23.21 -1.86
C PRO A 142 -17.96 -24.07 -1.41
N GLY A 143 -19.00 -24.23 -2.24
CA GLY A 143 -20.17 -25.05 -1.94
C GLY A 143 -21.25 -24.37 -1.09
N ILE A 144 -21.09 -23.08 -0.78
CA ILE A 144 -22.10 -22.28 -0.07
C ILE A 144 -23.28 -22.02 -1.02
N LEU A 145 -24.51 -22.22 -0.54
CA LEU A 145 -25.74 -21.88 -1.26
C LEU A 145 -26.16 -20.46 -0.90
N VAL A 146 -26.49 -19.65 -1.91
CA VAL A 146 -26.87 -18.23 -1.74
C VAL A 146 -28.16 -17.89 -2.46
N ARG A 147 -28.74 -16.72 -2.13
CA ARG A 147 -30.07 -16.30 -2.61
C ARG A 147 -30.06 -15.61 -3.97
N SER A 148 -28.91 -15.10 -4.43
CA SER A 148 -28.81 -14.44 -5.73
C SER A 148 -27.55 -14.80 -6.51
N LYS A 149 -27.59 -14.60 -7.83
CA LYS A 149 -26.40 -14.78 -8.70
C LYS A 149 -25.30 -13.77 -8.39
N SER A 150 -25.66 -12.54 -8.01
CA SER A 150 -24.67 -11.51 -7.64
C SER A 150 -23.95 -11.90 -6.36
N GLU A 151 -24.66 -12.41 -5.34
CA GLU A 151 -24.04 -12.95 -4.13
C GLU A 151 -23.08 -14.11 -4.45
N ALA A 152 -23.45 -14.99 -5.39
CA ALA A 152 -22.60 -16.11 -5.78
C ALA A 152 -21.28 -15.64 -6.40
N LEU A 153 -21.33 -14.59 -7.23
CA LEU A 153 -20.12 -13.96 -7.79
C LEU A 153 -19.26 -13.32 -6.71
N ILE A 154 -19.88 -12.65 -5.74
CA ILE A 154 -19.16 -12.03 -4.61
C ILE A 154 -18.45 -13.09 -3.77
N ILE A 155 -19.15 -14.17 -3.38
CA ILE A 155 -18.55 -15.28 -2.63
C ILE A 155 -17.36 -15.89 -3.39
N ASN A 156 -17.52 -16.14 -4.68
CA ASN A 156 -16.45 -16.72 -5.49
C ASN A 156 -15.23 -15.79 -5.53
N ALA A 157 -15.44 -14.48 -5.70
CA ALA A 157 -14.34 -13.51 -5.68
C ALA A 157 -13.64 -13.45 -4.31
N LEU A 158 -14.40 -13.40 -3.21
CA LEU A 158 -13.83 -13.43 -1.85
C LEU A 158 -13.02 -14.71 -1.61
N PHE A 159 -13.53 -15.86 -2.07
CA PHE A 159 -12.86 -17.15 -1.96
C PHE A 159 -11.57 -17.21 -2.80
N GLU A 160 -11.62 -16.80 -4.06
CA GLU A 160 -10.45 -16.78 -4.96
C GLU A 160 -9.32 -15.88 -4.44
N HIS A 161 -9.68 -14.74 -3.84
CA HIS A 161 -8.72 -13.82 -3.24
C HIS A 161 -8.31 -14.19 -1.80
N LYS A 162 -8.78 -15.33 -1.28
CA LYS A 162 -8.49 -15.82 0.09
C LYS A 162 -8.84 -14.79 1.17
N ILE A 163 -9.93 -14.06 0.99
CA ILE A 163 -10.44 -13.09 1.95
C ILE A 163 -11.37 -13.85 2.91
N PRO A 164 -11.13 -13.85 4.24
CA PRO A 164 -12.00 -14.50 5.21
C PRO A 164 -13.40 -13.86 5.25
N PHE A 165 -14.45 -14.65 5.10
CA PHE A 165 -15.83 -14.18 5.18
C PHE A 165 -16.79 -15.22 5.76
N ARG A 166 -17.94 -14.75 6.23
CA ARG A 166 -19.13 -15.56 6.54
C ARG A 166 -20.34 -14.96 5.82
N TYR A 167 -21.19 -15.82 5.26
CA TYR A 167 -22.41 -15.42 4.55
C TYR A 167 -23.60 -15.43 5.50
N GLU A 168 -24.34 -14.32 5.56
CA GLU A 168 -25.53 -14.17 6.40
C GLU A 168 -25.33 -14.53 7.88
N CYS A 169 -24.20 -14.10 8.45
CA CYS A 169 -23.89 -14.36 9.85
C CYS A 169 -24.72 -13.45 10.76
N LEU A 170 -25.28 -14.02 11.83
CA LEU A 170 -25.95 -13.25 12.88
C LEU A 170 -25.03 -12.16 13.46
N LEU A 171 -25.54 -10.94 13.48
CA LEU A 171 -24.97 -9.78 14.15
C LEU A 171 -25.96 -9.28 15.20
N GLN A 172 -25.54 -9.27 16.46
CA GLN A 172 -26.33 -8.71 17.55
C GLN A 172 -25.85 -7.29 17.84
N ILE A 173 -26.70 -6.30 17.58
CA ILE A 173 -26.46 -4.90 17.93
C ILE A 173 -27.47 -4.52 19.01
N GLN A 174 -26.99 -4.30 20.23
CA GLN A 174 -27.84 -4.06 21.41
C GLN A 174 -28.87 -5.20 21.59
N ASN A 175 -30.16 -4.92 21.36
CA ASN A 175 -31.27 -5.88 21.47
C ASN A 175 -31.84 -6.28 20.09
N VAL A 176 -31.16 -5.94 18.99
CA VAL A 176 -31.61 -6.22 17.62
C VAL A 176 -30.70 -7.27 16.97
N SER A 177 -31.32 -8.32 16.45
CA SER A 177 -30.63 -9.34 15.65
C SER A 177 -30.73 -8.99 14.17
N ILE A 178 -29.59 -8.75 13.54
CA ILE A 178 -29.46 -8.42 12.12
C ILE A 178 -28.65 -9.52 11.44
N TYR A 179 -28.92 -9.77 10.16
CA TYR A 179 -28.13 -10.66 9.32
C TYR A 179 -27.63 -9.83 8.13
N PRO A 180 -26.39 -9.32 8.18
CA PRO A 180 -25.74 -8.73 7.02
C PRO A 180 -25.47 -9.81 5.96
N ASP A 181 -25.54 -9.47 4.68
CA ASP A 181 -25.26 -10.44 3.61
C ASP A 181 -23.86 -11.06 3.74
N PHE A 182 -22.87 -10.24 4.07
CA PHE A 182 -21.49 -10.67 4.30
C PHE A 182 -20.91 -10.07 5.58
N THR A 183 -20.23 -10.92 6.35
CA THR A 183 -19.30 -10.49 7.40
C THR A 183 -17.89 -10.85 6.93
N ILE A 184 -17.04 -9.85 6.71
CA ILE A 184 -15.69 -10.01 6.18
C ILE A 184 -14.69 -9.66 7.27
N ARG A 185 -13.59 -10.40 7.37
CA ARG A 185 -12.45 -10.02 8.20
C ARG A 185 -11.25 -9.68 7.34
N HIS A 186 -10.58 -8.56 7.64
CA HIS A 186 -9.39 -8.15 6.91
C HIS A 186 -8.27 -9.17 7.13
N PRO A 187 -7.63 -9.71 6.07
CA PRO A 187 -6.67 -10.81 6.21
C PRO A 187 -5.38 -10.42 6.97
N VAL A 188 -5.06 -9.13 7.03
CA VAL A 188 -3.86 -8.60 7.71
C VAL A 188 -4.17 -7.92 9.06
N THR A 189 -5.22 -7.11 9.18
CA THR A 189 -5.53 -6.36 10.42
C THR A 189 -6.54 -7.08 11.31
N GLY A 190 -7.28 -8.06 10.78
CA GLY A 190 -8.33 -8.78 11.49
C GLY A 190 -9.62 -7.98 11.68
N GLU A 191 -9.67 -6.72 11.22
CA GLU A 191 -10.82 -5.82 11.32
C GLU A 191 -12.05 -6.41 10.65
N VAL A 192 -13.21 -6.20 11.27
CA VAL A 192 -14.49 -6.75 10.81
C VAL A 192 -15.23 -5.71 9.97
N TYR A 193 -15.65 -6.12 8.78
CA TYR A 193 -16.47 -5.34 7.86
C TYR A 193 -17.80 -6.05 7.64
N TYR A 194 -18.90 -5.32 7.82
CA TYR A 194 -20.23 -5.79 7.47
C TYR A 194 -20.60 -5.20 6.11
N TRP A 195 -21.00 -6.06 5.18
CA TRP A 195 -21.38 -5.66 3.83
C TRP A 195 -22.76 -6.21 3.50
N GLU A 196 -23.66 -5.28 3.14
CA GLU A 196 -25.01 -5.54 2.65
C GLU A 196 -25.09 -5.18 1.16
N HIS A 197 -25.72 -6.05 0.36
CA HIS A 197 -25.86 -5.89 -1.07
C HIS A 197 -27.32 -5.60 -1.46
N PHE A 198 -27.59 -4.36 -1.86
CA PHE A 198 -28.92 -3.93 -2.25
C PHE A 198 -29.20 -4.16 -3.73
N GLY A 199 -29.65 -5.36 -4.08
CA GLY A 199 -29.80 -5.81 -5.47
C GLY A 199 -31.13 -5.48 -6.17
N MET A 200 -32.19 -5.14 -5.43
CA MET A 200 -33.55 -4.98 -5.98
C MET A 200 -34.18 -3.62 -5.65
N MET A 201 -33.42 -2.54 -5.73
CA MET A 201 -33.89 -1.19 -5.34
C MET A 201 -35.02 -0.65 -6.24
N ASP A 202 -35.20 -1.19 -7.45
CA ASP A 202 -36.32 -0.86 -8.34
C ASP A 202 -37.66 -1.46 -7.86
N ASN A 203 -37.62 -2.43 -6.95
CA ASN A 203 -38.81 -2.99 -6.32
C ASN A 203 -39.17 -2.16 -5.08
N GLU A 204 -40.27 -1.41 -5.15
CA GLU A 204 -40.70 -0.49 -4.10
C GLU A 204 -40.81 -1.14 -2.71
N ASN A 205 -41.33 -2.38 -2.63
CA ASN A 205 -41.45 -3.11 -1.37
C ASN A 205 -40.08 -3.51 -0.81
N TYR A 206 -39.15 -3.93 -1.66
CA TYR A 206 -37.78 -4.25 -1.24
C TYR A 206 -37.04 -2.99 -0.79
N ALA A 207 -37.14 -1.90 -1.57
CA ALA A 207 -36.50 -0.62 -1.25
C ALA A 207 -36.99 -0.06 0.10
N HIS A 208 -38.30 -0.18 0.40
CA HIS A 208 -38.87 0.24 1.68
C HIS A 208 -38.31 -0.59 2.86
N ASN A 209 -38.18 -1.91 2.68
CA ASN A 209 -37.57 -2.80 3.68
C ASN A 209 -36.09 -2.49 3.92
N VAL A 210 -35.34 -2.21 2.85
CA VAL A 210 -33.93 -1.77 2.92
C VAL A 210 -33.81 -0.46 3.70
N TYR A 211 -34.64 0.53 3.37
CA TYR A 211 -34.62 1.83 4.04
C TYR A 211 -34.90 1.70 5.54
N SER A 212 -35.88 0.87 5.92
CA SER A 212 -36.18 0.57 7.32
C SER A 212 -35.01 -0.10 8.04
N LYS A 213 -34.27 -0.98 7.36
CA LYS A 213 -33.07 -1.65 7.89
C LYS A 213 -31.89 -0.68 8.09
N LEU A 214 -31.79 0.36 7.25
CA LEU A 214 -30.75 1.39 7.33
C LEU A 214 -30.98 2.44 8.43
N GLN A 215 -32.20 2.53 8.99
CA GLN A 215 -32.53 3.45 10.09
C GLN A 215 -32.35 2.85 11.49
N LEU A 216 -31.92 1.59 11.58
CA LEU A 216 -31.55 0.89 12.82
C LEU A 216 -30.15 1.31 13.29
#